data_AF-A0A8I1PAZ1-F1
#
_entry.id   AF-A0A8I1PAZ1-F1
#
_cell.length_a   1.000
_cell.length_b   1.000
_cell.length_c   1.000
_cell.angle_alpha   90.00
_cell.angle_beta   90.00
_cell.angle_gamma   90.00
#
_symmetry.space_group_name_H-M   'P 1'
#
loop_
_entity.id
_entity.type
_entity.pdbx_description
1 polymer ?
#
loop_
_entity_poly.entity_id
_entity_poly.type
_entity_poly.pdbx_seq_one_letter_code
_entity_poly.pdbx_strand_id
1 'polypeptide(L)'
;MTADQTAPLAGIRVLDLSTVVAGPFGSEILASLGAEVIRIDAPGPEKRRPAAPEAPVSDEDGFYYALQRNKASVALDLKSAEGKAAFLRLVAGADVVYDNFRPGVLARLGIDYAALSRLNPAVVCCSISGFGSTGPWAEVGAYDVAVQALGGSMSITGTGKPGSMPCRWGVPIGDVTGAFYAVIGVLAALRERARTGRGQQVEVALLDGQLALNTYRVPQAFGAAIEFDMPSPRRGGAGTVPYGPFRCGDGAWIVIGVASNFWKAFCGGVADPRLAGDPGFATLKDRQANHAALDALLEEIFLTRTAGEWQDALAAAGVPVGKVNTIREAFAQPQAVARGMTSYVEAADGRRVAVASSPIRFVGEQPTPQRAPVGRGAGNDRLLAETPLARSLPAPAGDDSRAAAASLAKQDGPLGGILVLELCGDEPSGTFGTQMLADLGATVVKVERAPADEPA
;
A
#
# COMPACT_ATOMS: atom_id res chain seq x y z
N MET A 1 31.67 0.00 3.94
CA MET A 1 30.51 0.46 3.15
C MET A 1 29.55 1.13 4.13
N THR A 2 29.08 2.34 3.85
CA THR A 2 28.07 3.01 4.69
C THR A 2 26.71 2.31 4.48
N ALA A 3 25.79 2.39 5.45
CA ALA A 3 24.46 1.77 5.34
C ALA A 3 23.68 2.18 4.07
N ASP A 4 23.99 3.36 3.52
CA ASP A 4 23.41 3.89 2.28
C ASP A 4 23.87 3.12 1.01
N GLN A 5 25.01 2.41 1.08
CA GLN A 5 25.56 1.64 -0.04
C GLN A 5 25.08 0.19 -0.09
N THR A 6 24.32 -0.26 0.92
CA THR A 6 23.83 -1.65 1.01
C THR A 6 22.30 -1.75 0.94
N ALA A 7 21.59 -0.63 0.77
CA ALA A 7 20.14 -0.62 0.67
C ALA A 7 19.65 -1.25 -0.65
N PRO A 8 18.44 -1.86 -0.70
CA PRO A 8 17.94 -2.58 -1.88
C PRO A 8 17.92 -1.78 -3.19
N LEU A 9 17.66 -0.47 -3.10
CA LEU A 9 17.66 0.45 -4.25
C LEU A 9 18.85 1.41 -4.26
N ALA A 10 19.93 1.09 -3.53
CA ALA A 10 21.15 1.86 -3.58
C ALA A 10 21.65 1.96 -5.03
N GLY A 11 21.94 3.18 -5.48
CA GLY A 11 22.36 3.46 -6.85
C GLY A 11 21.22 3.68 -7.86
N ILE A 12 19.95 3.53 -7.46
CA ILE A 12 18.79 3.94 -8.27
C ILE A 12 18.49 5.41 -8.04
N ARG A 13 18.42 6.22 -9.10
CA ARG A 13 18.05 7.64 -9.06
C ARG A 13 16.65 7.86 -9.67
N VAL A 14 15.77 8.50 -8.91
CA VAL A 14 14.37 8.77 -9.29
C VAL A 14 14.15 10.28 -9.39
N LEU A 15 13.64 10.75 -10.52
CA LEU A 15 13.16 12.13 -10.69
C LEU A 15 11.66 12.15 -10.42
N ASP A 16 11.26 12.79 -9.32
CA ASP A 16 9.88 12.84 -8.84
C ASP A 16 9.23 14.19 -9.17
N LEU A 17 8.35 14.19 -10.17
CA LEU A 17 7.55 15.35 -10.57
C LEU A 17 6.19 15.40 -9.88
N SER A 18 5.93 14.46 -8.96
CA SER A 18 4.60 14.23 -8.43
C SER A 18 4.21 15.16 -7.29
N THR A 19 2.90 15.28 -7.05
CA THR A 19 2.31 16.19 -6.07
C THR A 19 1.19 15.52 -5.28
N VAL A 20 0.72 16.17 -4.20
CA VAL A 20 -0.39 15.70 -3.37
C VAL A 20 -0.04 14.41 -2.63
N VAL A 21 -0.65 13.25 -2.92
CA VAL A 21 -0.50 12.01 -2.12
C VAL A 21 0.02 10.83 -2.94
N ALA A 22 -0.71 10.37 -3.96
CA ALA A 22 -0.41 9.09 -4.63
C ALA A 22 1.04 9.00 -5.14
N GLY A 23 1.47 10.04 -5.85
CA GLY A 23 2.83 10.08 -6.36
C GLY A 23 3.88 10.21 -5.24
N PRO A 24 3.80 11.25 -4.39
CA PRO A 24 4.78 11.46 -3.33
C PRO A 24 4.89 10.30 -2.35
N PHE A 25 3.79 9.60 -2.05
CA PHE A 25 3.83 8.43 -1.20
C PHE A 25 4.61 7.28 -1.85
N GLY A 26 4.37 7.00 -3.13
CA GLY A 26 5.09 5.94 -3.85
C GLY A 26 6.59 6.24 -3.99
N SER A 27 6.95 7.47 -4.34
CA SER A 27 8.37 7.86 -4.41
C SER A 27 9.04 7.95 -3.04
N GLU A 28 8.29 8.17 -1.96
CA GLU A 28 8.82 8.06 -0.59
C GLU A 28 9.15 6.60 -0.25
N ILE A 29 8.31 5.63 -0.63
CA ILE A 29 8.62 4.21 -0.46
C ILE A 29 9.93 3.86 -1.18
N LEU A 30 10.11 4.33 -2.43
CA LEU A 30 11.36 4.14 -3.17
C LEU A 30 12.56 4.76 -2.44
N ALA A 31 12.42 5.96 -1.89
CA ALA A 31 13.46 6.62 -1.09
C ALA A 31 13.80 5.82 0.18
N SER A 32 12.78 5.31 0.87
CA SER A 32 12.94 4.48 2.07
C SER A 32 13.58 3.12 1.79
N LEU A 33 13.48 2.62 0.55
CA LEU A 33 14.22 1.45 0.06
C LEU A 33 15.65 1.78 -0.42
N GLY A 34 16.09 3.04 -0.30
CA GLY A 34 17.46 3.48 -0.58
C GLY A 34 17.68 4.16 -1.92
N ALA A 35 16.63 4.45 -2.70
CA ALA A 35 16.77 5.20 -3.94
C ALA A 35 17.11 6.69 -3.67
N GLU A 36 17.93 7.28 -4.53
CA GLU A 36 18.17 8.72 -4.57
C GLU A 36 16.99 9.41 -5.27
N VAL A 37 16.00 9.82 -4.49
CA VAL A 37 14.79 10.48 -5.01
C VAL A 37 14.96 12.00 -4.99
N ILE A 38 14.83 12.62 -6.16
CA ILE A 38 14.98 14.05 -6.38
C ILE A 38 13.64 14.62 -6.83
N ARG A 39 13.04 15.45 -5.99
CA ARG A 39 11.82 16.18 -6.37
C ARG A 39 12.14 17.27 -7.37
N ILE A 40 11.33 17.37 -8.42
CA ILE A 40 11.39 18.43 -9.43
C ILE A 40 10.24 19.40 -9.15
N ASP A 41 10.54 20.43 -8.37
CA ASP A 41 9.58 21.42 -7.94
C ASP A 41 9.49 22.59 -8.93
N ALA A 42 8.28 23.10 -9.17
CA ALA A 42 8.15 24.35 -9.94
C ALA A 42 8.75 25.53 -9.14
N PRO A 43 9.41 26.52 -9.79
CA PRO A 43 9.98 27.66 -9.09
C PRO A 43 8.91 28.54 -8.45
N GLY A 44 9.32 29.34 -7.47
CA GLY A 44 8.45 30.23 -6.71
C GLY A 44 8.53 29.99 -5.22
N PRO A 45 7.88 30.85 -4.40
CA PRO A 45 7.96 30.76 -2.95
C PRO A 45 7.43 29.41 -2.47
N GLU A 46 8.05 28.90 -1.39
CA GLU A 46 7.50 27.77 -0.67
C GLU A 46 6.08 28.15 -0.20
N LYS A 47 5.07 27.43 -0.69
CA LYS A 47 3.67 27.71 -0.31
C LYS A 47 3.39 27.30 1.13
N ARG A 48 4.20 26.37 1.64
CA ARG A 48 4.18 25.89 3.01
C ARG A 48 4.81 26.94 3.94
N ARG A 49 4.10 27.26 5.03
CA ARG A 49 4.70 27.96 6.18
C ARG A 49 4.92 26.91 7.27
N PRO A 50 6.18 26.55 7.59
CA PRO A 50 6.46 25.67 8.71
C PRO A 50 5.80 26.23 9.98
N ALA A 51 5.16 25.37 10.76
CA ALA A 51 4.68 25.76 12.08
C ALA A 51 5.85 26.30 12.92
N ALA A 52 5.60 27.33 13.73
CA ALA A 52 6.61 27.86 14.66
C ALA A 52 7.13 26.73 15.58
N PRO A 53 8.36 26.83 16.12
CA PRO A 53 9.00 25.74 16.88
C PRO A 53 8.16 25.15 18.04
N GLU A 54 7.28 25.94 18.65
CA GLU A 54 6.40 25.51 19.74
C GLU A 54 4.95 25.22 19.31
N ALA A 55 4.60 25.46 18.05
CA ALA A 55 3.27 25.22 17.53
C ALA A 55 3.07 23.74 17.16
N PRO A 56 1.84 23.20 17.29
CA PRO A 56 1.49 21.90 16.75
C PRO A 56 1.86 21.80 15.26
N VAL A 57 2.29 20.60 14.85
CA VAL A 57 2.49 20.28 13.42
C VAL A 57 1.16 20.50 12.71
N SER A 58 1.12 21.41 11.72
CA SER A 58 -0.05 21.64 10.89
C SER A 58 -0.35 20.43 10.01
N ASP A 59 -1.56 20.34 9.47
CA ASP A 59 -1.90 19.26 8.52
C ASP A 59 -0.95 19.27 7.30
N GLU A 60 -0.64 20.45 6.76
CA GLU A 60 0.32 20.62 5.66
C GLU A 60 1.72 20.13 6.03
N ASP A 61 2.20 20.44 7.24
CA ASP A 61 3.48 19.95 7.75
C ASP A 61 3.44 18.42 7.90
N GLY A 62 2.34 17.87 8.43
CA GLY A 62 2.13 16.43 8.60
C GLY A 62 2.23 15.67 7.28
N PHE A 63 1.53 16.14 6.23
CA PHE A 63 1.64 15.57 4.88
C PHE A 63 3.07 15.67 4.35
N TYR A 64 3.75 16.80 4.55
CA TYR A 64 5.10 16.98 4.04
C TYR A 64 6.10 16.03 4.71
N TYR A 65 6.05 15.86 6.03
CA TYR A 65 6.88 14.89 6.76
C TYR A 65 6.54 13.45 6.39
N ALA A 66 5.27 13.14 6.17
CA ALA A 66 4.84 11.80 5.78
C ALA A 66 5.25 11.43 4.35
N LEU A 67 5.32 12.39 3.42
CA LEU A 67 5.41 12.12 2.00
C LEU A 67 6.73 12.57 1.34
N GLN A 68 7.50 13.46 1.97
CA GLN A 68 8.69 14.07 1.35
C GLN A 68 9.99 13.78 2.09
N ARG A 69 9.94 12.92 3.13
CA ARG A 69 11.13 12.48 3.86
C ARG A 69 12.09 11.71 2.94
N ASN A 70 13.38 11.73 3.28
CA ASN A 70 14.46 11.09 2.52
C ASN A 70 14.75 11.62 1.10
N LYS A 71 13.94 12.55 0.57
CA LYS A 71 14.08 13.09 -0.79
C LYS A 71 14.90 14.37 -0.82
N ALA A 72 15.64 14.56 -1.92
CA ALA A 72 16.21 15.84 -2.31
C ALA A 72 15.17 16.69 -3.07
N SER A 73 15.52 17.94 -3.40
CA SER A 73 14.67 18.83 -4.21
C SER A 73 15.52 19.73 -5.10
N VAL A 74 15.05 19.91 -6.33
CA VAL A 74 15.56 20.87 -7.31
C VAL A 74 14.37 21.67 -7.84
N ALA A 75 14.53 22.98 -7.98
CA ALA A 75 13.51 23.86 -8.54
C ALA A 75 13.78 24.14 -10.02
N LEU A 76 12.89 23.72 -10.92
CA LEU A 76 13.01 23.89 -12.38
C LEU A 76 11.70 24.36 -13.01
N ASP A 77 11.75 25.43 -13.80
CA ASP A 77 10.62 25.79 -14.67
C ASP A 77 10.64 24.91 -15.93
N LEU A 78 9.87 23.82 -15.91
CA LEU A 78 9.80 22.90 -17.06
C LEU A 78 9.15 23.52 -18.31
N LYS A 79 8.58 24.73 -18.21
CA LYS A 79 8.04 25.46 -19.37
C LYS A 79 9.10 26.32 -20.05
N SER A 80 10.19 26.67 -19.37
CA SER A 80 11.30 27.41 -19.98
C SER A 80 12.25 26.47 -20.74
N ALA A 81 12.93 27.01 -21.75
CA ALA A 81 13.89 26.23 -22.52
C ALA A 81 15.06 25.77 -21.63
N GLU A 82 15.50 26.63 -20.71
CA GLU A 82 16.60 26.39 -19.79
C GLU A 82 16.24 25.33 -18.74
N GLY A 83 15.03 25.43 -18.15
CA GLY A 83 14.56 24.49 -17.15
C GLY A 83 14.29 23.11 -17.75
N LYS A 84 13.72 23.05 -18.97
CA LYS A 84 13.60 21.80 -19.72
C LYS A 84 14.97 21.21 -20.07
N ALA A 85 15.92 22.01 -20.53
CA ALA A 85 17.27 21.53 -20.84
C ALA A 85 17.97 20.99 -19.59
N ALA A 86 17.80 21.63 -18.43
CA ALA A 86 18.32 21.15 -17.15
C ALA A 86 17.68 19.82 -16.74
N PHE A 87 16.36 19.69 -16.87
CA PHE A 87 15.66 18.44 -16.58
C PHE A 87 16.15 17.29 -17.48
N LEU A 88 16.30 17.54 -18.79
CA LEU A 88 16.81 16.51 -19.72
C LEU A 88 18.24 16.07 -19.35
N ARG A 89 19.11 16.97 -18.85
CA ARG A 89 20.43 16.58 -18.33
C ARG A 89 20.30 15.65 -17.12
N LEU A 90 19.35 15.90 -16.21
CA LEU A 90 19.09 15.01 -15.07
C LEU A 90 18.59 13.64 -15.54
N VAL A 91 17.71 13.60 -16.55
CA VAL A 91 17.18 12.34 -17.11
C VAL A 91 18.28 11.46 -17.70
N ALA A 92 19.33 12.04 -18.27
CA ALA A 92 20.46 11.27 -18.80
C ALA A 92 21.18 10.41 -17.75
N GLY A 93 21.09 10.77 -16.46
CA GLY A 93 21.64 10.00 -15.34
C GLY A 93 20.60 9.40 -14.40
N ALA A 94 19.31 9.42 -14.77
CA ALA A 94 18.22 8.91 -13.96
C ALA A 94 17.83 7.48 -14.37
N ASP A 95 17.36 6.71 -13.39
CA ASP A 95 16.81 5.37 -13.60
C ASP A 95 15.29 5.42 -13.81
N VAL A 96 14.62 6.32 -13.08
CA VAL A 96 13.16 6.46 -13.08
C VAL A 96 12.77 7.93 -13.21
N VAL A 97 11.79 8.21 -14.06
CA VAL A 97 11.01 9.45 -14.06
C VAL A 97 9.62 9.13 -13.58
N TYR A 98 9.14 9.84 -12.56
CA TYR A 98 7.97 9.48 -11.79
C TYR A 98 7.04 10.69 -11.67
N ASP A 99 5.78 10.57 -12.10
CA ASP A 99 4.84 11.68 -12.07
C ASP A 99 3.40 11.23 -11.72
N ASN A 100 2.57 12.22 -11.41
CA ASN A 100 1.12 12.01 -11.31
C ASN A 100 0.33 13.13 -12.00
N PHE A 101 0.82 13.61 -13.14
CA PHE A 101 0.10 14.60 -13.92
C PHE A 101 -1.08 13.96 -14.65
N ARG A 102 -2.02 14.83 -15.07
CA ARG A 102 -3.07 14.40 -15.98
C ARG A 102 -2.45 13.92 -17.31
N PRO A 103 -3.04 12.90 -17.95
CA PRO A 103 -2.65 12.49 -19.30
C PRO A 103 -2.51 13.69 -20.25
N GLY A 104 -1.49 13.64 -21.11
CA GLY A 104 -1.17 14.71 -22.07
C GLY A 104 -0.24 15.82 -21.56
N VAL A 105 -0.09 16.01 -20.23
CA VAL A 105 0.77 17.07 -19.68
C VAL A 105 2.25 16.86 -20.05
N LEU A 106 2.78 15.65 -19.86
CA LEU A 106 4.18 15.35 -20.21
C LEU A 106 4.45 15.50 -21.70
N ALA A 107 3.50 15.10 -22.56
CA ALA A 107 3.61 15.25 -24.01
C ALA A 107 3.68 16.74 -24.41
N ARG A 108 2.83 17.59 -23.81
CA ARG A 108 2.86 19.04 -24.05
C ARG A 108 4.16 19.70 -23.57
N LEU A 109 4.74 19.20 -22.47
CA LEU A 109 6.06 19.61 -22.00
C LEU A 109 7.20 18.99 -22.84
N GLY A 110 6.90 18.00 -23.68
CA GLY A 110 7.85 17.23 -24.48
C GLY A 110 8.87 16.48 -23.64
N ILE A 111 8.40 15.87 -22.54
CA ILE A 111 9.14 15.03 -21.59
C ILE A 111 8.37 13.73 -21.31
N ASP A 112 7.59 13.26 -22.29
CA ASP A 112 6.92 11.97 -22.24
C ASP A 112 7.89 10.81 -22.49
N TYR A 113 7.45 9.57 -22.24
CA TYR A 113 8.30 8.39 -22.40
C TYR A 113 8.91 8.28 -23.80
N ALA A 114 8.16 8.61 -24.85
CA ALA A 114 8.66 8.60 -26.22
C ALA A 114 9.84 9.57 -26.41
N ALA A 115 9.78 10.77 -25.83
CA ALA A 115 10.90 11.71 -25.86
C ALA A 115 12.08 11.27 -24.99
N LEU A 116 11.80 10.84 -23.76
CA LEU A 116 12.84 10.52 -22.78
C LEU A 116 13.60 9.23 -23.13
N SER A 117 12.92 8.20 -23.66
CA SER A 117 13.56 6.95 -24.07
C SER A 117 14.54 7.09 -25.25
N ARG A 118 14.38 8.12 -26.09
CA ARG A 118 15.38 8.45 -27.13
C ARG A 118 16.68 9.01 -26.55
N LEU A 119 16.58 9.71 -25.42
CA LEU A 119 17.73 10.27 -24.71
C LEU A 119 18.38 9.22 -23.80
N ASN A 120 17.56 8.47 -23.07
CA ASN A 120 17.98 7.43 -22.14
C ASN A 120 17.11 6.18 -22.38
N PRO A 121 17.56 5.23 -23.23
CA PRO A 121 16.80 4.01 -23.52
C PRO A 121 16.54 3.08 -22.33
N ALA A 122 17.26 3.30 -21.22
CA ALA A 122 17.14 2.54 -19.98
C ALA A 122 16.17 3.19 -18.97
N VAL A 123 15.59 4.35 -19.28
CA VAL A 123 14.71 5.07 -18.34
C VAL A 123 13.37 4.36 -18.15
N VAL A 124 12.96 4.17 -16.89
CA VAL A 124 11.59 3.78 -16.55
C VAL A 124 10.77 5.05 -16.34
N CYS A 125 9.64 5.21 -17.02
CA CYS A 125 8.72 6.33 -16.81
C CYS A 125 7.45 5.81 -16.15
N CYS A 126 7.12 6.25 -14.93
CA CYS A 126 5.92 5.83 -14.21
C CYS A 126 4.97 7.02 -14.02
N SER A 127 3.74 6.87 -14.50
CA SER A 127 2.69 7.88 -14.39
C SER A 127 1.49 7.35 -13.62
N ILE A 128 1.07 8.09 -12.59
CA ILE A 128 -0.17 7.82 -11.85
C ILE A 128 -1.25 8.83 -12.25
N SER A 129 -2.41 8.35 -12.67
CA SER A 129 -3.56 9.21 -13.01
C SER A 129 -4.85 8.70 -12.38
N GLY A 130 -5.92 9.50 -12.42
CA GLY A 130 -7.20 9.09 -11.85
C GLY A 130 -7.82 7.87 -12.54
N PHE A 131 -7.81 7.88 -13.87
CA PHE A 131 -8.60 6.96 -14.71
C PHE A 131 -7.80 6.32 -15.85
N GLY A 132 -6.47 6.49 -15.86
CA GLY A 132 -5.62 6.05 -16.97
C GLY A 132 -5.58 7.06 -18.12
N SER A 133 -4.81 6.74 -19.15
CA SER A 133 -4.57 7.52 -20.36
C SER A 133 -5.54 7.17 -21.49
N THR A 134 -6.38 6.15 -21.28
CA THR A 134 -7.35 5.66 -22.27
C THR A 134 -8.79 5.74 -21.76
N GLY A 135 -9.74 5.67 -22.68
CA GLY A 135 -11.17 5.70 -22.35
C GLY A 135 -11.74 7.10 -22.14
N PRO A 136 -13.06 7.19 -21.89
CA PRO A 136 -13.80 8.47 -21.89
C PRO A 136 -13.42 9.40 -20.73
N TRP A 137 -12.75 8.88 -19.70
CA TRP A 137 -12.43 9.62 -18.47
C TRP A 137 -10.94 9.98 -18.36
N ALA A 138 -10.14 9.73 -19.40
CA ALA A 138 -8.70 9.95 -19.38
C ALA A 138 -8.30 11.39 -18.99
N GLU A 139 -9.09 12.39 -19.40
CA GLU A 139 -8.81 13.80 -19.09
C GLU A 139 -9.57 14.32 -17.86
N VAL A 140 -10.41 13.49 -17.23
CA VAL A 140 -11.22 13.88 -16.08
C VAL A 140 -10.34 14.01 -14.84
N GLY A 141 -10.49 15.12 -14.12
CA GLY A 141 -9.81 15.33 -12.85
C GLY A 141 -10.30 14.35 -11.78
N ALA A 142 -9.38 13.79 -11.00
CA ALA A 142 -9.69 12.85 -9.94
C ALA A 142 -9.14 13.34 -8.60
N TYR A 143 -9.94 13.12 -7.55
CA TYR A 143 -9.49 13.06 -6.18
C TYR A 143 -9.90 11.72 -5.59
N ASP A 144 -9.12 11.25 -4.62
CA ASP A 144 -9.33 9.97 -3.95
C ASP A 144 -10.80 9.71 -3.57
N VAL A 145 -11.49 10.68 -2.97
CA VAL A 145 -12.89 10.51 -2.53
C VAL A 145 -13.86 10.17 -3.67
N ALA A 146 -13.63 10.72 -4.87
CA ALA A 146 -14.43 10.42 -6.05
C ALA A 146 -14.08 9.03 -6.59
N VAL A 147 -12.79 8.68 -6.60
CA VAL A 147 -12.32 7.37 -7.05
C VAL A 147 -12.81 6.25 -6.13
N GLN A 148 -12.81 6.44 -4.81
CA GLN A 148 -13.38 5.47 -3.85
C GLN A 148 -14.88 5.24 -4.10
N ALA A 149 -15.63 6.30 -4.41
CA ALA A 149 -17.06 6.18 -4.70
C ALA A 149 -17.32 5.36 -5.98
N LEU A 150 -16.49 5.56 -7.00
CA LEU A 150 -16.58 4.85 -8.29
C LEU A 150 -16.05 3.42 -8.21
N GLY A 151 -15.08 3.16 -7.34
CA GLY A 151 -14.42 1.86 -7.17
C GLY A 151 -15.27 0.76 -6.54
N GLY A 152 -16.54 1.03 -6.21
CA GLY A 152 -17.50 0.04 -5.74
C GLY A 152 -17.40 -0.34 -4.25
N SER A 153 -16.25 -0.18 -3.61
CA SER A 153 -16.01 -0.58 -2.20
C SER A 153 -16.93 0.13 -1.20
N MET A 154 -17.31 1.38 -1.48
CA MET A 154 -18.26 2.14 -0.65
C MET A 154 -19.68 1.55 -0.65
N SER A 155 -20.05 0.72 -1.64
CA SER A 155 -21.37 0.05 -1.68
C SER A 155 -21.51 -1.05 -0.61
N ILE A 156 -20.38 -1.61 -0.18
CA ILE A 156 -20.29 -2.70 0.81
C ILE A 156 -19.70 -2.23 2.15
N THR A 157 -19.50 -0.92 2.32
CA THR A 157 -18.92 -0.33 3.53
C THR A 157 -19.93 0.60 4.21
N GLY A 158 -20.19 0.37 5.50
CA GLY A 158 -21.09 1.19 6.29
C GLY A 158 -21.47 0.56 7.63
N THR A 159 -22.59 0.98 8.20
CA THR A 159 -23.07 0.50 9.50
C THR A 159 -23.88 -0.80 9.42
N GLY A 160 -24.08 -1.35 8.21
CA GLY A 160 -24.96 -2.50 7.98
C GLY A 160 -26.46 -2.22 8.15
N LYS A 161 -26.88 -1.00 8.53
CA LYS A 161 -28.30 -0.64 8.62
C LYS A 161 -28.89 -0.41 7.22
N PRO A 162 -30.10 -0.91 6.92
CA PRO A 162 -30.81 -0.57 5.69
C PRO A 162 -30.89 0.96 5.49
N GLY A 163 -30.55 1.43 4.29
CA GLY A 163 -30.58 2.87 3.96
C GLY A 163 -29.46 3.72 4.57
N SER A 164 -28.50 3.14 5.30
CA SER A 164 -27.37 3.92 5.85
C SER A 164 -26.51 4.56 4.77
N MET A 165 -25.98 5.76 5.02
CA MET A 165 -25.02 6.40 4.12
C MET A 165 -23.80 5.51 3.86
N PRO A 166 -23.25 5.51 2.63
CA PRO A 166 -21.95 4.91 2.33
C PRO A 166 -20.83 5.48 3.18
N CYS A 167 -19.95 4.61 3.65
CA CYS A 167 -18.72 5.03 4.33
C CYS A 167 -17.53 4.84 3.40
N ARG A 168 -16.68 5.86 3.33
CA ARG A 168 -15.34 5.78 2.71
C ARG A 168 -14.32 5.34 3.75
N TRP A 169 -13.15 4.89 3.30
CA TRP A 169 -12.04 4.73 4.23
C TRP A 169 -11.46 6.10 4.63
N GLY A 170 -11.03 6.22 5.89
CA GLY A 170 -10.45 7.46 6.42
C GLY A 170 -9.09 7.80 5.79
N VAL A 171 -8.30 6.79 5.42
CA VAL A 171 -7.08 6.92 4.62
C VAL A 171 -7.47 7.13 3.16
N PRO A 172 -6.75 7.97 2.38
CA PRO A 172 -6.99 8.11 0.95
C PRO A 172 -6.53 6.86 0.19
N ILE A 173 -7.33 5.80 0.25
CA ILE A 173 -6.93 4.48 -0.21
C ILE A 173 -6.77 4.37 -1.72
N GLY A 174 -7.51 5.14 -2.51
CA GLY A 174 -7.29 5.27 -3.94
C GLY A 174 -5.86 5.74 -4.21
N ASP A 175 -5.45 6.84 -3.58
CA ASP A 175 -4.10 7.38 -3.71
C ASP A 175 -3.03 6.39 -3.23
N VAL A 176 -3.22 5.81 -2.03
CA VAL A 176 -2.26 4.87 -1.42
C VAL A 176 -2.13 3.59 -2.24
N THR A 177 -3.23 3.08 -2.79
CA THR A 177 -3.22 1.89 -3.65
C THR A 177 -2.54 2.19 -4.98
N GLY A 178 -2.83 3.34 -5.60
CA GLY A 178 -2.12 3.80 -6.79
C GLY A 178 -0.61 3.89 -6.56
N ALA A 179 -0.19 4.40 -5.40
CA ALA A 179 1.22 4.44 -5.01
C ALA A 179 1.84 3.04 -4.89
N PHE A 180 1.15 2.07 -4.28
CA PHE A 180 1.66 0.70 -4.16
C PHE A 180 1.81 0.02 -5.52
N TYR A 181 0.81 0.11 -6.40
CA TYR A 181 0.91 -0.44 -7.75
C TYR A 181 2.00 0.25 -8.58
N ALA A 182 2.20 1.56 -8.41
CA ALA A 182 3.27 2.29 -9.08
C ALA A 182 4.66 1.84 -8.60
N VAL A 183 4.86 1.65 -7.29
CA VAL A 183 6.11 1.08 -6.75
C VAL A 183 6.35 -0.31 -7.30
N ILE A 184 5.32 -1.18 -7.29
CA ILE A 184 5.42 -2.55 -7.83
C ILE A 184 5.80 -2.53 -9.32
N GLY A 185 5.13 -1.70 -10.12
CA GLY A 185 5.42 -1.53 -11.54
C GLY A 185 6.82 -0.99 -11.80
N VAL A 186 7.29 -0.03 -11.02
CA VAL A 186 8.67 0.50 -11.10
C VAL A 186 9.69 -0.60 -10.76
N LEU A 187 9.49 -1.35 -9.67
CA LEU A 187 10.41 -2.43 -9.29
C LEU A 187 10.45 -3.54 -10.35
N ALA A 188 9.29 -3.91 -10.91
CA ALA A 188 9.18 -4.85 -12.01
C ALA A 188 9.94 -4.35 -13.26
N ALA A 189 9.71 -3.10 -13.66
CA ALA A 189 10.38 -2.49 -14.81
C ALA A 189 11.90 -2.36 -14.63
N LEU A 190 12.36 -2.02 -13.43
CA LEU A 190 13.79 -2.01 -13.10
C LEU A 190 14.41 -3.41 -13.15
N ARG A 191 13.68 -4.44 -12.71
CA ARG A 191 14.10 -5.84 -12.81
C ARG A 191 14.22 -6.28 -14.27
N GLU A 192 13.23 -5.96 -15.10
CA GLU A 192 13.29 -6.26 -16.53
C GLU A 192 14.47 -5.55 -17.19
N ARG A 193 14.66 -4.26 -16.91
CA ARG A 193 15.77 -3.47 -17.41
C ARG A 193 17.11 -4.07 -17.07
N ALA A 194 17.29 -4.64 -15.88
CA ALA A 194 18.54 -5.32 -15.53
C ALA A 194 18.84 -6.54 -16.43
N ARG A 195 17.81 -7.15 -17.02
CA ARG A 195 17.94 -8.27 -17.96
C ARG A 195 18.05 -7.81 -19.43
N THR A 196 17.32 -6.77 -19.81
CA THR A 196 17.18 -6.35 -21.22
C THR A 196 18.03 -5.13 -21.59
N GLY A 197 18.51 -4.38 -20.60
CA GLY A 197 19.13 -3.06 -20.77
C GLY A 197 18.15 -1.94 -21.15
N ARG A 198 16.84 -2.23 -21.27
CA ARG A 198 15.82 -1.27 -21.73
C ARG A 198 14.82 -0.95 -20.62
N GLY A 199 14.51 0.33 -20.48
CA GLY A 199 13.42 0.80 -19.65
C GLY A 199 12.07 0.65 -20.35
N GLN A 200 11.01 1.06 -19.65
CA GLN A 200 9.63 1.02 -20.16
C GLN A 200 8.74 2.08 -19.51
N GLN A 201 7.57 2.28 -20.10
CA GLN A 201 6.51 3.10 -19.51
C GLN A 201 5.64 2.23 -18.60
N VAL A 202 5.41 2.72 -17.39
CA VAL A 202 4.51 2.16 -16.38
C VAL A 202 3.37 3.15 -16.20
N GLU A 203 2.13 2.66 -16.26
CA GLU A 203 0.94 3.48 -16.07
C GLU A 203 0.06 2.86 -15.00
N VAL A 204 -0.42 3.70 -14.06
CA VAL A 204 -1.32 3.28 -12.99
C VAL A 204 -2.51 4.24 -12.92
N ALA A 205 -3.72 3.68 -13.01
CA ALA A 205 -4.95 4.42 -12.73
C ALA A 205 -5.42 4.17 -11.28
N LEU A 206 -5.79 5.23 -10.56
CA LEU A 206 -6.35 5.10 -9.22
C LEU A 206 -7.64 4.26 -9.22
N LEU A 207 -8.48 4.43 -10.25
CA LEU A 207 -9.70 3.64 -10.39
C LEU A 207 -9.40 2.15 -10.59
N ASP A 208 -8.46 1.79 -11.46
CA ASP A 208 -8.06 0.40 -11.68
C ASP A 208 -7.57 -0.24 -10.37
N GLY A 209 -6.77 0.50 -9.61
CA GLY A 209 -6.32 0.07 -8.27
C GLY A 209 -7.50 -0.17 -7.31
N GLN A 210 -8.49 0.73 -7.27
CA GLN A 210 -9.69 0.54 -6.45
C GLN A 210 -10.54 -0.65 -6.93
N LEU A 211 -10.68 -0.85 -8.24
CA LEU A 211 -11.42 -1.97 -8.80
C LEU A 211 -10.72 -3.30 -8.44
N ALA A 212 -9.40 -3.37 -8.61
CA ALA A 212 -8.59 -4.54 -8.25
C ALA A 212 -8.67 -4.89 -6.75
N LEU A 213 -8.78 -3.89 -5.87
CA LEU A 213 -8.97 -4.11 -4.42
C LEU A 213 -10.26 -4.86 -4.07
N ASN A 214 -11.24 -4.91 -4.96
CA ASN A 214 -12.43 -5.73 -4.75
C ASN A 214 -12.11 -7.24 -4.80
N THR A 215 -10.90 -7.66 -5.20
CA THR A 215 -10.36 -9.03 -5.06
C THR A 215 -11.42 -10.14 -5.21
N TYR A 216 -11.76 -10.86 -4.14
CA TYR A 216 -12.71 -11.97 -4.11
C TYR A 216 -14.18 -11.56 -4.32
N ARG A 217 -14.51 -10.26 -4.24
CA ARG A 217 -15.83 -9.71 -4.56
C ARG A 217 -16.07 -9.58 -6.05
N VAL A 218 -15.03 -9.48 -6.86
CA VAL A 218 -15.16 -9.43 -8.34
C VAL A 218 -15.83 -10.71 -8.87
N PRO A 219 -15.33 -11.93 -8.63
CA PRO A 219 -16.01 -13.14 -9.11
C PRO A 219 -17.41 -13.32 -8.52
N GLN A 220 -17.65 -12.85 -7.29
CA GLN A 220 -18.99 -12.83 -6.69
C GLN A 220 -19.96 -11.92 -7.46
N ALA A 221 -19.51 -10.71 -7.81
CA ALA A 221 -20.34 -9.77 -8.57
C ALA A 221 -20.68 -10.27 -9.99
N PHE A 222 -19.83 -11.09 -10.61
CA PHE A 222 -19.97 -11.51 -12.01
C PHE A 222 -20.44 -12.95 -12.23
N GLY A 223 -20.75 -13.72 -11.18
CA GLY A 223 -21.24 -15.10 -11.38
C GLY A 223 -21.53 -15.92 -10.14
N ALA A 224 -20.98 -15.57 -8.98
CA ALA A 224 -21.34 -16.19 -7.70
C ALA A 224 -22.17 -15.22 -6.88
N ALA A 225 -23.49 -15.23 -7.09
CA ALA A 225 -24.43 -14.34 -6.42
C ALA A 225 -24.02 -14.12 -4.95
N ILE A 226 -23.93 -12.85 -4.54
CA ILE A 226 -23.77 -12.47 -3.14
C ILE A 226 -25.11 -12.79 -2.45
N GLU A 227 -25.37 -14.07 -2.21
CA GLU A 227 -26.47 -14.53 -1.37
C GLU A 227 -25.96 -14.59 0.07
N PHE A 228 -25.66 -13.42 0.62
CA PHE A 228 -25.73 -13.29 2.06
C PHE A 228 -27.17 -12.96 2.36
N ASP A 229 -27.87 -13.86 3.06
CA ASP A 229 -29.21 -13.62 3.65
C ASP A 229 -29.10 -12.59 4.78
N MET A 230 -28.58 -11.41 4.45
CA MET A 230 -28.22 -10.34 5.36
C MET A 230 -28.97 -9.06 4.95
N PRO A 231 -29.44 -8.25 5.90
CA PRO A 231 -30.28 -7.08 5.62
C PRO A 231 -29.60 -5.98 4.79
N SER A 232 -28.26 -6.00 4.69
CA SER A 232 -27.48 -5.01 3.95
C SER A 232 -26.08 -5.53 3.60
N PRO A 233 -25.58 -5.31 2.37
CA PRO A 233 -24.20 -5.64 2.00
C PRO A 233 -23.16 -4.76 2.72
N ARG A 234 -23.59 -3.64 3.32
CA ARG A 234 -22.72 -2.68 4.03
C ARG A 234 -22.17 -3.17 5.37
N ARG A 235 -22.52 -4.38 5.80
CA ARG A 235 -21.98 -5.02 7.03
C ARG A 235 -20.60 -5.65 6.80
N GLY A 236 -20.22 -5.93 5.56
CA GLY A 236 -18.97 -6.64 5.24
C GLY A 236 -18.98 -8.12 5.69
N GLY A 237 -17.79 -8.70 5.92
CA GLY A 237 -17.64 -9.95 6.68
C GLY A 237 -17.84 -11.29 5.97
N ALA A 238 -18.03 -11.32 4.65
CA ALA A 238 -18.12 -12.53 3.81
C ALA A 238 -19.01 -13.67 4.38
N GLY A 239 -20.08 -13.31 5.13
CA GLY A 239 -21.02 -14.26 5.71
C GLY A 239 -20.61 -14.87 7.06
N THR A 240 -19.49 -14.46 7.66
CA THR A 240 -19.10 -14.89 9.02
C THR A 240 -20.01 -14.23 10.05
N VAL A 241 -20.48 -14.98 11.05
CA VAL A 241 -21.31 -14.48 12.15
C VAL A 241 -20.87 -15.12 13.47
N PRO A 242 -20.59 -14.33 14.54
CA PRO A 242 -20.58 -12.87 14.58
C PRO A 242 -19.38 -12.25 13.85
N TYR A 243 -19.59 -11.06 13.30
CA TYR A 243 -18.57 -10.29 12.59
C TYR A 243 -18.89 -8.80 12.68
N GLY A 244 -17.95 -8.00 13.19
CA GLY A 244 -18.09 -6.55 13.24
C GLY A 244 -17.78 -5.93 14.60
N PRO A 245 -18.07 -4.62 14.73
CA PRO A 245 -17.80 -3.86 15.95
C PRO A 245 -18.90 -4.05 17.00
N PHE A 246 -18.51 -4.18 18.28
CA PHE A 246 -19.40 -4.21 19.44
C PHE A 246 -18.96 -3.20 20.49
N ARG A 247 -19.92 -2.46 21.05
CA ARG A 247 -19.67 -1.44 22.07
C ARG A 247 -19.53 -2.10 23.44
N CYS A 248 -18.56 -1.63 24.22
CA CYS A 248 -18.24 -2.17 25.55
C CYS A 248 -18.70 -1.23 26.67
N GLY A 249 -18.62 -1.68 27.92
CA GLY A 249 -19.14 -0.97 29.10
C GLY A 249 -18.47 0.39 29.39
N ASP A 250 -17.24 0.58 28.93
CA ASP A 250 -16.51 1.85 28.97
C ASP A 250 -16.84 2.79 27.80
N GLY A 251 -17.75 2.38 26.91
CA GLY A 251 -18.15 3.13 25.72
C GLY A 251 -17.20 3.00 24.53
N ALA A 252 -16.06 2.31 24.68
CA ALA A 252 -15.15 1.96 23.59
C ALA A 252 -15.69 0.77 22.77
N TRP A 253 -15.00 0.41 21.70
CA TRP A 253 -15.42 -0.66 20.79
C TRP A 253 -14.35 -1.74 20.68
N ILE A 254 -14.79 -2.99 20.58
CA ILE A 254 -13.98 -4.10 20.06
C ILE A 254 -14.49 -4.49 18.67
N VAL A 255 -13.63 -5.09 17.86
CA VAL A 255 -14.00 -5.73 16.59
C VAL A 255 -13.63 -7.19 16.67
N ILE A 256 -14.59 -8.05 16.29
CA ILE A 256 -14.41 -9.50 16.22
C ILE A 256 -14.80 -10.03 14.84
N GLY A 257 -14.18 -11.13 14.45
CA GLY A 257 -14.61 -11.96 13.33
C GLY A 257 -14.47 -13.41 13.74
N VAL A 258 -15.59 -14.10 13.98
CA VAL A 258 -15.58 -15.44 14.59
C VAL A 258 -15.95 -16.48 13.54
N ALA A 259 -14.94 -16.95 12.81
CA ALA A 259 -15.10 -18.09 11.91
C ALA A 259 -15.42 -19.37 12.71
N SER A 260 -15.97 -20.39 12.03
CA SER A 260 -16.49 -21.60 12.68
C SER A 260 -15.46 -22.32 13.57
N ASN A 261 -14.18 -22.32 13.19
CA ASN A 261 -13.08 -22.90 13.96
C ASN A 261 -12.80 -22.15 15.28
N PHE A 262 -13.15 -20.86 15.37
CA PHE A 262 -12.99 -20.06 16.58
C PHE A 262 -14.21 -20.09 17.51
N TRP A 263 -15.36 -20.60 17.06
CA TRP A 263 -16.63 -20.49 17.81
C TRP A 263 -16.55 -21.06 19.23
N LYS A 264 -16.01 -22.28 19.39
CA LYS A 264 -15.88 -22.92 20.71
C LYS A 264 -14.98 -22.10 21.65
N ALA A 265 -13.86 -21.60 21.13
CA ALA A 265 -12.94 -20.75 21.88
C ALA A 265 -13.59 -19.41 22.26
N PHE A 266 -14.36 -18.83 21.34
CA PHE A 266 -15.14 -17.62 21.58
C PHE A 266 -16.16 -17.80 22.70
N CYS A 267 -16.98 -18.86 22.67
CA CYS A 267 -17.89 -19.14 23.77
C CYS A 267 -17.16 -19.32 25.10
N GLY A 268 -16.00 -19.98 25.11
CA GLY A 268 -15.16 -20.13 26.29
C GLY A 268 -14.59 -18.82 26.82
N GLY A 269 -14.14 -17.93 25.93
CA GLY A 269 -13.58 -16.61 26.29
C GLY A 269 -14.64 -15.60 26.74
N VAL A 270 -15.85 -15.67 26.16
CA VAL A 270 -17.01 -14.87 26.61
C VAL A 270 -17.56 -15.41 27.93
N ALA A 271 -17.54 -16.74 28.11
CA ALA A 271 -18.00 -17.46 29.29
C ALA A 271 -19.47 -17.19 29.67
N ASP A 272 -20.33 -16.90 28.68
CA ASP A 272 -21.79 -16.78 28.88
C ASP A 272 -22.51 -18.09 28.46
N PRO A 273 -23.26 -18.74 29.38
CA PRO A 273 -23.92 -20.01 29.09
C PRO A 273 -24.99 -19.92 27.99
N ARG A 274 -25.52 -18.72 27.71
CA ARG A 274 -26.49 -18.48 26.63
C ARG A 274 -25.89 -18.64 25.23
N LEU A 275 -24.56 -18.63 25.09
CA LEU A 275 -23.90 -18.80 23.79
C LEU A 275 -23.65 -20.27 23.45
N ALA A 276 -22.95 -21.00 24.35
CA ALA A 276 -22.55 -22.38 24.09
C ALA A 276 -23.72 -23.37 24.14
N GLY A 277 -24.75 -23.04 24.93
CA GLY A 277 -25.89 -23.93 25.16
C GLY A 277 -27.07 -23.74 24.21
N ASP A 278 -27.05 -22.71 23.35
CA ASP A 278 -28.18 -22.39 22.47
C ASP A 278 -28.06 -23.13 21.11
N PRO A 279 -29.01 -24.02 20.78
CA PRO A 279 -29.03 -24.70 19.49
C PRO A 279 -29.06 -23.75 18.28
N GLY A 280 -29.62 -22.55 18.45
CA GLY A 280 -29.67 -21.49 17.43
C GLY A 280 -28.31 -20.90 17.08
N PHE A 281 -27.25 -21.19 17.85
CA PHE A 281 -25.88 -20.73 17.57
C PHE A 281 -24.87 -21.86 17.32
N ALA A 282 -25.32 -23.12 17.30
CA ALA A 282 -24.46 -24.30 17.24
C ALA A 282 -23.61 -24.37 15.97
N THR A 283 -24.21 -24.13 14.80
CA THR A 283 -23.50 -24.09 13.52
C THR A 283 -23.43 -22.68 12.93
N LEU A 284 -22.56 -22.47 11.93
CA LEU A 284 -22.53 -21.20 11.21
C LEU A 284 -23.88 -20.88 10.55
N LYS A 285 -24.54 -21.89 9.99
CA LYS A 285 -25.86 -21.73 9.36
C LYS A 285 -26.90 -21.25 10.37
N ASP A 286 -26.88 -21.83 11.58
CA ASP A 286 -27.80 -21.42 12.64
C ASP A 286 -27.49 -19.98 13.10
N ARG A 287 -26.22 -19.62 13.24
CA ARG A 287 -25.82 -18.24 13.57
C ARG A 287 -26.19 -17.23 12.50
N GLN A 288 -26.13 -17.59 11.22
CA GLN A 288 -26.58 -16.73 10.12
C GLN A 288 -28.10 -16.51 10.18
N ALA A 289 -28.87 -17.59 10.35
CA ALA A 289 -30.33 -17.52 10.48
C ALA A 289 -30.77 -16.72 11.71
N ASN A 290 -29.99 -16.77 12.81
CA ASN A 290 -30.29 -16.09 14.08
C ASN A 290 -29.39 -14.87 14.34
N HIS A 291 -28.78 -14.27 13.31
CA HIS A 291 -27.74 -13.25 13.50
C HIS A 291 -28.21 -12.04 14.31
N ALA A 292 -29.46 -11.59 14.12
CA ALA A 292 -30.00 -10.45 14.83
C ALA A 292 -30.16 -10.72 16.33
N ALA A 293 -30.57 -11.94 16.69
CA ALA A 293 -30.67 -12.36 18.09
C ALA A 293 -29.28 -12.52 18.72
N LEU A 294 -28.32 -13.10 17.97
CA LEU A 294 -26.94 -13.23 18.43
C LEU A 294 -26.27 -11.88 18.63
N ASP A 295 -26.40 -10.95 17.68
CA ASP A 295 -25.83 -9.61 17.79
C ASP A 295 -26.40 -8.87 19.01
N ALA A 296 -27.72 -8.94 19.24
CA ALA A 296 -28.36 -8.31 20.40
C ALA A 296 -27.86 -8.90 21.73
N LEU A 297 -27.70 -10.22 21.81
CA LEU A 297 -27.12 -10.89 22.98
C LEU A 297 -25.66 -10.47 23.20
N LEU A 298 -24.87 -10.39 22.13
CA LEU A 298 -23.48 -9.96 22.22
C LEU A 298 -23.35 -8.49 22.61
N GLU A 299 -24.23 -7.61 22.14
CA GLU A 299 -24.31 -6.22 22.57
C GLU A 299 -24.56 -6.11 24.08
N GLU A 300 -25.51 -6.90 24.62
CA GLU A 300 -25.75 -6.97 26.07
C GLU A 300 -24.51 -7.45 26.83
N ILE A 301 -23.91 -8.57 26.38
CA ILE A 301 -22.75 -9.17 27.04
C ILE A 301 -21.56 -8.20 27.03
N PHE A 302 -21.23 -7.61 25.87
CA PHE A 302 -20.04 -6.78 25.75
C PHE A 302 -20.11 -5.50 26.59
N LEU A 303 -21.31 -5.00 26.91
CA LEU A 303 -21.49 -3.87 27.83
C LEU A 303 -21.09 -4.17 29.29
N THR A 304 -20.88 -5.42 29.68
CA THR A 304 -20.57 -5.80 31.07
C THR A 304 -19.11 -5.56 31.49
N ARG A 305 -18.20 -5.39 30.53
CA ARG A 305 -16.76 -5.19 30.77
C ARG A 305 -16.21 -4.12 29.82
N THR A 306 -15.02 -3.62 30.12
CA THR A 306 -14.32 -2.67 29.25
C THR A 306 -13.83 -3.34 27.96
N ALA A 307 -13.55 -2.54 26.92
CA ALA A 307 -13.03 -3.09 25.66
C ALA A 307 -11.65 -3.76 25.84
N GLY A 308 -10.83 -3.26 26.76
CA GLY A 308 -9.53 -3.86 27.09
C GLY A 308 -9.67 -5.24 27.74
N GLU A 309 -10.55 -5.37 28.73
CA GLU A 309 -10.82 -6.64 29.40
C GLU A 309 -11.37 -7.71 28.45
N TRP A 310 -12.22 -7.32 27.49
CA TRP A 310 -12.70 -8.24 26.46
C TRP A 310 -11.62 -8.64 25.48
N GLN A 311 -10.79 -7.69 25.03
CA GLN A 311 -9.66 -7.98 24.16
C GLN A 311 -8.74 -9.01 24.81
N ASP A 312 -8.38 -8.81 26.08
CA ASP A 312 -7.46 -9.69 26.80
C ASP A 312 -8.07 -11.09 27.02
N ALA A 313 -9.34 -11.17 27.41
CA ALA A 313 -10.02 -12.45 27.61
C ALA A 313 -10.16 -13.27 26.32
N LEU A 314 -10.57 -12.64 25.22
CA LEU A 314 -10.74 -13.29 23.93
C LEU A 314 -9.39 -13.65 23.29
N ALA A 315 -8.37 -12.78 23.40
CA ALA A 315 -7.02 -13.08 22.93
C ALA A 315 -6.40 -14.25 23.72
N ALA A 316 -6.60 -14.32 25.04
CA ALA A 316 -6.16 -15.44 25.87
C ALA A 316 -6.85 -16.77 25.48
N ALA A 317 -8.09 -16.71 24.97
CA ALA A 317 -8.81 -17.86 24.42
C ALA A 317 -8.38 -18.22 22.98
N GLY A 318 -7.45 -17.47 22.36
CA GLY A 318 -7.00 -17.69 20.99
C GLY A 318 -7.95 -17.15 19.92
N VAL A 319 -8.86 -16.24 20.28
CA VAL A 319 -9.83 -15.64 19.36
C VAL A 319 -9.29 -14.33 18.80
N PRO A 320 -9.30 -14.13 17.47
CA PRO A 320 -8.96 -12.84 16.87
C PRO A 320 -9.92 -11.73 17.33
N VAL A 321 -9.36 -10.71 17.97
CA VAL A 321 -10.08 -9.54 18.49
C VAL A 321 -9.16 -8.31 18.45
N GLY A 322 -9.73 -7.12 18.30
CA GLY A 322 -8.99 -5.88 18.48
C GLY A 322 -9.85 -4.76 19.05
N LYS A 323 -9.32 -4.02 20.03
CA LYS A 323 -9.87 -2.73 20.45
C LYS A 323 -9.76 -1.72 19.31
N VAL A 324 -10.82 -0.95 19.07
CA VAL A 324 -10.77 0.19 18.16
C VAL A 324 -9.94 1.29 18.81
N ASN A 325 -8.72 1.45 18.32
CA ASN A 325 -7.76 2.45 18.80
C ASN A 325 -7.90 3.76 18.01
N THR A 326 -7.67 4.89 18.69
CA THR A 326 -7.24 6.13 18.01
C THR A 326 -5.88 5.91 17.34
N ILE A 327 -5.49 6.79 16.41
CA ILE A 327 -4.18 6.72 15.74
C ILE A 327 -3.04 6.71 16.77
N ARG A 328 -3.11 7.57 17.80
CA ARG A 328 -2.10 7.65 18.85
C ARG A 328 -2.00 6.34 19.66
N GLU A 329 -3.14 5.78 20.06
CA GLU A 329 -3.16 4.50 20.77
C GLU A 329 -2.63 3.35 19.90
N ALA A 330 -2.91 3.36 18.59
CA ALA A 330 -2.43 2.34 17.67
C ALA A 330 -0.89 2.31 17.57
N PHE A 331 -0.23 3.48 17.54
CA PHE A 331 1.24 3.54 17.56
C PHE A 331 1.85 3.29 18.94
N ALA A 332 1.10 3.49 20.02
CA ALA A 332 1.52 3.18 21.39
C ALA A 332 1.29 1.70 21.78
N GLN A 333 0.61 0.93 20.93
CA GLN A 333 0.27 -0.46 21.18
C GLN A 333 1.56 -1.32 21.31
N PRO A 334 1.64 -2.28 22.26
CA PRO A 334 2.89 -2.99 22.55
C PRO A 334 3.53 -3.67 21.34
N GLN A 335 2.72 -4.23 20.43
CA GLN A 335 3.24 -4.86 19.22
C GLN A 335 3.79 -3.82 18.23
N ALA A 336 3.14 -2.67 18.04
CA ALA A 336 3.66 -1.58 17.22
C ALA A 336 5.00 -1.03 17.76
N VAL A 337 5.12 -0.90 19.09
CA VAL A 337 6.36 -0.50 19.77
C VAL A 337 7.45 -1.55 19.59
N ALA A 338 7.15 -2.82 19.83
CA ALA A 338 8.09 -3.94 19.63
C ALA A 338 8.54 -4.04 18.16
N ARG A 339 7.65 -3.70 17.24
CA ARG A 339 7.92 -3.59 15.80
C ARG A 339 8.42 -2.22 15.38
N GLY A 340 8.87 -1.37 16.31
CA GLY A 340 9.48 -0.06 16.03
C GLY A 340 8.78 0.73 14.93
N MET A 341 7.44 0.78 14.96
CA MET A 341 6.64 1.38 13.88
C MET A 341 6.60 2.92 13.93
N THR A 342 7.25 3.52 14.92
CA THR A 342 7.44 4.98 15.02
C THR A 342 8.92 5.31 14.89
N SER A 343 9.25 6.13 13.91
CA SER A 343 10.55 6.77 13.75
C SER A 343 10.43 8.26 14.06
N TYR A 344 11.56 8.90 14.33
CA TYR A 344 11.63 10.34 14.54
C TYR A 344 12.62 10.94 13.55
N VAL A 345 12.25 12.05 12.93
CA VAL A 345 13.14 12.88 12.11
C VAL A 345 13.39 14.21 12.80
N GLU A 346 14.60 14.72 12.67
CA GLU A 346 14.97 16.04 13.18
C GLU A 346 14.78 17.08 12.08
N ALA A 347 13.89 18.04 12.33
CA ALA A 347 13.63 19.18 11.46
C ALA A 347 14.80 20.17 11.48
N ALA A 348 14.89 21.02 10.45
CA ALA A 348 15.95 22.05 10.36
C ALA A 348 15.95 23.05 11.53
N ASP A 349 14.82 23.19 12.24
CA ASP A 349 14.67 24.03 13.43
C ASP A 349 14.91 23.26 14.75
N GLY A 350 15.41 22.02 14.69
CA GLY A 350 15.72 21.16 15.83
C GLY A 350 14.54 20.39 16.40
N ARG A 351 13.31 20.56 15.87
CA ARG A 351 12.15 19.78 16.32
C ARG A 351 12.30 18.30 15.97
N ARG A 352 11.87 17.43 16.87
CA ARG A 352 11.70 15.99 16.59
C ARG A 352 10.27 15.70 16.17
N VAL A 353 10.08 15.24 14.94
CA VAL A 353 8.76 14.92 14.37
C VAL A 353 8.62 13.41 14.24
N ALA A 354 7.54 12.86 14.79
CA ALA A 354 7.22 11.44 14.68
C ALA A 354 6.68 11.13 13.27
N VAL A 355 7.17 10.05 12.68
CA VAL A 355 6.72 9.53 11.39
C VAL A 355 6.52 8.01 11.49
N ALA A 356 5.63 7.46 10.66
CA ALA A 356 5.51 6.02 10.54
C ALA A 356 6.80 5.43 9.95
N SER A 357 7.32 4.38 10.57
CA SER A 357 8.45 3.63 10.02
C SER A 357 8.02 2.75 8.85
N SER A 358 8.98 2.34 8.02
CA SER A 358 8.70 1.38 6.94
C SER A 358 8.12 0.08 7.51
N PRO A 359 7.00 -0.43 6.96
CA PRO A 359 6.47 -1.74 7.33
C PRO A 359 7.29 -2.89 6.73
N ILE A 360 8.14 -2.62 5.73
CA ILE A 360 9.03 -3.59 5.09
C ILE A 360 10.27 -3.77 5.96
N ARG A 361 10.55 -5.00 6.37
CA ARG A 361 11.71 -5.37 7.18
C ARG A 361 12.57 -6.39 6.45
N PHE A 362 13.78 -6.00 6.10
CA PHE A 362 14.82 -6.93 5.65
C PHE A 362 15.52 -7.47 6.90
N VAL A 363 15.18 -8.71 7.28
CA VAL A 363 15.70 -9.33 8.51
C VAL A 363 17.22 -9.48 8.41
N GLY A 364 17.94 -8.91 9.39
CA GLY A 364 19.40 -8.89 9.40
C GLY A 364 20.02 -7.62 8.82
N GLU A 365 19.23 -6.74 8.22
CA GLU A 365 19.69 -5.45 7.69
C GLU A 365 19.30 -4.29 8.60
N GLN A 366 20.10 -3.22 8.56
CA GLN A 366 19.76 -1.98 9.26
C GLN A 366 18.73 -1.19 8.44
N PRO A 367 17.70 -0.62 9.08
CA PRO A 367 16.75 0.24 8.37
C PRO A 367 17.44 1.45 7.75
N THR A 368 16.97 1.86 6.57
CA THR A 368 17.39 3.12 5.94
C THR A 368 17.14 4.29 6.88
N PRO A 369 18.16 5.11 7.20
CA PRO A 369 18.00 6.28 8.06
C PRO A 369 16.92 7.23 7.53
N GLN A 370 16.05 7.67 8.42
CA GLN A 370 14.99 8.62 8.08
C GLN A 370 15.52 10.06 8.24
N ARG A 371 15.41 10.86 7.18
CA ARG A 371 15.82 12.27 7.12
C ARG A 371 14.61 13.16 6.96
N ALA A 372 14.61 14.31 7.62
CA ALA A 372 13.56 15.30 7.44
C ALA A 372 13.48 15.75 5.97
N PRO A 373 12.28 16.08 5.48
CA PRO A 373 12.12 16.72 4.19
C PRO A 373 12.94 18.01 4.07
N VAL A 374 13.58 18.21 2.92
CA VAL A 374 14.30 19.46 2.61
C VAL A 374 13.37 20.52 2.01
N GLY A 375 13.75 21.79 2.05
CA GLY A 375 13.03 22.86 1.35
C GLY A 375 13.14 22.75 -0.17
N ARG A 376 12.22 23.41 -0.89
CA ARG A 376 12.28 23.54 -2.35
C ARG A 376 13.65 24.06 -2.83
N GLY A 377 14.22 23.40 -3.83
CA GLY A 377 15.46 23.81 -4.48
C GLY A 377 16.72 23.66 -3.62
N ALA A 378 16.62 23.04 -2.43
CA ALA A 378 17.77 22.88 -1.53
C ALA A 378 18.95 22.10 -2.15
N GLY A 379 18.71 21.33 -3.21
CA GLY A 379 19.73 20.60 -3.96
C GLY A 379 20.20 21.28 -5.24
N ASN A 380 19.75 22.50 -5.58
CA ASN A 380 20.06 23.16 -6.86
C ASN A 380 21.58 23.19 -7.15
N ASP A 381 22.37 23.74 -6.23
CA ASP A 381 23.81 23.95 -6.45
C ASP A 381 24.57 22.64 -6.70
N ARG A 382 24.23 21.58 -5.96
CA ARG A 382 24.86 20.28 -6.11
C ARG A 382 24.35 19.55 -7.35
N LEU A 383 23.03 19.35 -7.45
CA LEU A 383 22.42 18.43 -8.42
C LEU A 383 22.38 19.01 -9.84
N LEU A 384 22.38 20.34 -10.01
CA LEU A 384 22.43 20.98 -11.33
C LEU A 384 23.85 21.22 -11.85
N ALA A 385 24.85 21.20 -10.97
CA ALA A 385 26.27 21.29 -11.34
C ALA A 385 26.88 19.91 -11.64
N GLU A 386 26.30 18.82 -11.13
CA GLU A 386 26.72 17.45 -11.43
C GLU A 386 26.67 17.21 -12.95
N THR A 387 27.81 16.88 -13.55
CA THR A 387 27.84 16.36 -14.92
C THR A 387 27.25 14.94 -14.90
N PRO A 388 26.29 14.59 -15.76
CA PRO A 388 25.71 13.25 -15.77
C PRO A 388 26.82 12.23 -16.04
N LEU A 389 27.18 11.46 -15.03
CA LEU A 389 27.99 10.26 -15.23
C LEU A 389 27.08 9.24 -15.91
N ALA A 390 27.47 8.74 -17.08
CA ALA A 390 26.82 7.57 -17.66
C ALA A 390 26.99 6.42 -16.66
N ARG A 391 25.94 6.11 -15.90
CA ARG A 391 26.00 5.01 -14.93
C ARG A 391 26.07 3.72 -15.72
N SER A 392 27.12 2.93 -15.47
CA SER A 392 27.21 1.58 -16.03
C SER A 392 26.04 0.78 -15.50
N LEU A 393 25.23 0.23 -16.40
CA LEU A 393 24.24 -0.78 -16.03
C LEU A 393 24.98 -1.89 -15.28
N PRO A 394 24.46 -2.38 -14.14
CA PRO A 394 25.02 -3.57 -13.52
C PRO A 394 25.04 -4.68 -14.58
N ALA A 395 26.19 -5.37 -14.69
CA ALA A 395 26.31 -6.50 -15.60
C ALA A 395 25.18 -7.51 -15.28
N PRO A 396 24.55 -8.13 -16.29
CA PRO A 396 23.55 -9.16 -16.04
C PRO A 396 24.16 -10.21 -15.11
N ALA A 397 23.45 -10.56 -14.04
CA ALA A 397 23.91 -11.57 -13.09
C ALA A 397 24.22 -12.88 -13.84
N GLY A 398 25.40 -13.44 -13.62
CA GLY A 398 25.89 -14.65 -14.28
C GLY A 398 24.94 -15.85 -14.11
N ASP A 399 24.89 -16.68 -15.15
CA ASP A 399 23.87 -17.69 -15.45
C ASP A 399 24.00 -19.02 -14.66
N ASP A 400 24.61 -19.02 -13.47
CA ASP A 400 25.09 -20.26 -12.83
C ASP A 400 24.04 -21.06 -12.04
N SER A 401 22.76 -20.67 -12.01
CA SER A 401 21.72 -21.38 -11.24
C SER A 401 20.56 -21.97 -12.06
N ARG A 402 20.62 -21.97 -13.39
CA ARG A 402 19.48 -22.40 -14.25
C ARG A 402 19.38 -23.88 -14.59
N ALA A 403 20.24 -24.74 -14.07
CA ALA A 403 20.27 -26.15 -14.50
C ALA A 403 19.12 -27.04 -13.96
N ALA A 404 18.18 -26.53 -13.15
CA ALA A 404 17.11 -27.36 -12.57
C ALA A 404 15.65 -26.92 -12.86
N ALA A 405 15.42 -25.88 -13.68
CA ALA A 405 14.08 -25.34 -13.93
C ALA A 405 13.70 -25.23 -15.42
N ALA A 406 14.32 -26.03 -16.29
CA ALA A 406 14.10 -25.96 -17.73
C ALA A 406 13.03 -26.96 -18.21
N SER A 407 11.75 -26.66 -18.02
CA SER A 407 10.64 -27.28 -18.80
C SER A 407 9.27 -26.58 -18.67
N LEU A 408 9.18 -25.34 -18.17
CA LEU A 408 7.89 -24.62 -18.15
C LEU A 408 7.99 -23.37 -19.05
N ALA A 409 7.01 -23.24 -19.94
CA ALA A 409 6.76 -22.28 -21.02
C ALA A 409 7.57 -20.96 -21.05
N LYS A 410 7.81 -20.43 -22.27
CA LYS A 410 8.33 -19.06 -22.52
C LYS A 410 7.81 -18.08 -21.47
N GLN A 411 8.71 -17.59 -20.62
CA GLN A 411 8.37 -16.73 -19.50
C GLN A 411 8.34 -15.28 -19.98
N ASP A 412 7.18 -14.86 -20.48
CA ASP A 412 6.90 -13.49 -20.90
C ASP A 412 6.59 -12.64 -19.66
N GLY A 413 7.36 -11.57 -19.41
CA GLY A 413 7.08 -10.60 -18.36
C GLY A 413 8.31 -10.09 -17.57
N PRO A 414 8.17 -9.00 -16.80
CA PRO A 414 9.26 -8.39 -16.03
C PRO A 414 9.93 -9.29 -14.98
N LEU A 415 9.17 -10.22 -14.39
CA LEU A 415 9.65 -11.20 -13.41
C LEU A 415 10.00 -12.57 -14.03
N GLY A 416 10.12 -12.64 -15.36
CA GLY A 416 10.57 -13.84 -16.05
C GLY A 416 11.90 -14.36 -15.47
N GLY A 417 11.94 -15.65 -15.16
CA GLY A 417 13.05 -16.37 -14.53
C GLY A 417 12.95 -16.48 -13.01
N ILE A 418 11.95 -15.86 -12.37
CA ILE A 418 11.72 -15.99 -10.93
C ILE A 418 10.79 -17.16 -10.65
N LEU A 419 11.24 -18.09 -9.79
CA LEU A 419 10.41 -19.15 -9.23
C LEU A 419 9.96 -18.76 -7.82
N VAL A 420 8.65 -18.81 -7.58
CA VAL A 420 8.01 -18.56 -6.29
C VAL A 420 7.39 -19.87 -5.81
N LEU A 421 7.77 -20.33 -4.62
CA LEU A 421 7.14 -21.46 -3.96
C LEU A 421 6.11 -20.91 -2.97
N GLU A 422 4.83 -21.15 -3.24
CA GLU A 422 3.72 -20.67 -2.41
C GLU A 422 3.36 -21.72 -1.35
N LEU A 423 3.53 -21.35 -0.08
CA LEU A 423 3.24 -22.21 1.09
C LEU A 423 1.98 -21.75 1.86
N CYS A 424 1.19 -20.84 1.27
CA CYS A 424 0.15 -20.09 1.97
C CYS A 424 -1.15 -20.87 2.23
N GLY A 425 -1.24 -22.13 1.80
CA GLY A 425 -2.47 -22.91 1.88
C GLY A 425 -3.62 -22.19 1.15
N ASP A 426 -4.83 -22.28 1.72
CA ASP A 426 -6.02 -21.64 1.15
C ASP A 426 -6.34 -20.26 1.77
N GLU A 427 -5.35 -19.63 2.43
CA GLU A 427 -5.53 -18.30 3.02
C GLU A 427 -5.48 -17.19 1.95
N PRO A 428 -6.48 -16.29 1.87
CA PRO A 428 -6.57 -15.30 0.78
C PRO A 428 -5.41 -14.30 0.68
N SER A 429 -4.75 -13.99 1.80
CA SER A 429 -3.70 -12.97 1.84
C SER A 429 -2.42 -13.42 1.14
N GLY A 430 -2.08 -14.71 1.23
CA GLY A 430 -0.90 -15.27 0.61
C GLY A 430 -1.08 -15.51 -0.89
N THR A 431 -2.24 -16.05 -1.29
CA THR A 431 -2.56 -16.36 -2.69
C THR A 431 -2.71 -15.10 -3.55
N PHE A 432 -3.17 -13.98 -2.99
CA PHE A 432 -3.27 -12.73 -3.73
C PHE A 432 -1.88 -12.17 -4.09
N GLY A 433 -0.94 -12.18 -3.15
CA GLY A 433 0.40 -11.65 -3.38
C GLY A 433 1.18 -12.44 -4.43
N THR A 434 1.09 -13.76 -4.39
CA THR A 434 1.73 -14.64 -5.39
C THR A 434 1.05 -14.54 -6.75
N GLN A 435 -0.27 -14.39 -6.82
CA GLN A 435 -0.97 -14.10 -8.08
C GLN A 435 -0.43 -12.83 -8.75
N MET A 436 -0.25 -11.74 -7.98
CA MET A 436 0.35 -10.52 -8.54
C MET A 436 1.76 -10.74 -9.09
N LEU A 437 2.57 -11.59 -8.46
CA LEU A 437 3.90 -11.95 -8.99
C LEU A 437 3.79 -12.78 -10.28
N ALA A 438 2.82 -13.70 -10.35
CA ALA A 438 2.53 -14.48 -11.55
C ALA A 438 2.08 -13.59 -12.73
N ASP A 439 1.21 -12.61 -12.47
CA ASP A 439 0.73 -11.64 -13.47
C ASP A 439 1.88 -10.80 -14.06
N LEU A 440 2.97 -10.62 -13.30
CA LEU A 440 4.20 -9.97 -13.73
C LEU A 440 5.22 -10.94 -14.37
N GLY A 441 4.86 -12.20 -14.57
CA GLY A 441 5.66 -13.21 -15.30
C GLY A 441 6.51 -14.13 -14.42
N ALA A 442 6.35 -14.12 -13.10
CA ALA A 442 6.99 -15.11 -12.23
C ALA A 442 6.33 -16.49 -12.39
N THR A 443 7.10 -17.57 -12.26
CA THR A 443 6.54 -18.92 -12.12
C THR A 443 6.17 -19.15 -10.66
N VAL A 444 4.87 -19.26 -10.38
CA VAL A 444 4.39 -19.58 -9.03
C VAL A 444 4.00 -21.05 -8.97
N VAL A 445 4.56 -21.77 -8.00
CA VAL A 445 4.24 -23.17 -7.72
C VAL A 445 3.62 -23.25 -6.34
N LYS A 446 2.32 -23.59 -6.27
CA LYS A 446 1.64 -23.90 -5.02
C LYS A 446 2.17 -25.22 -4.46
N VAL A 447 2.65 -25.19 -3.23
CA VAL A 447 3.12 -26.38 -2.51
C VAL A 447 2.03 -26.79 -1.54
N GLU A 448 1.34 -27.87 -1.86
CA GLU A 448 0.28 -28.42 -1.03
C GLU A 448 0.83 -29.49 -0.10
N ARG A 449 0.21 -29.65 1.08
CA ARG A 449 0.49 -30.82 1.92
C ARG A 449 -0.03 -32.06 1.20
N ALA A 450 0.75 -33.14 1.23
CA ALA A 450 0.24 -34.45 0.84
C ALA A 450 -1.03 -34.76 1.67
N PRO A 451 -2.05 -35.39 1.07
CA PRO A 451 -3.19 -35.85 1.84
C PRO A 451 -2.67 -36.70 3.01
N ALA A 452 -3.14 -36.43 4.22
CA ALA A 452 -2.84 -37.31 5.34
C ALA A 452 -3.41 -38.69 4.97
N ASP A 453 -2.58 -39.73 5.01
CA ASP A 453 -3.09 -41.10 4.92
C ASP A 453 -4.21 -41.25 5.96
N GLU A 454 -5.44 -41.44 5.51
CA GLU A 454 -6.52 -41.81 6.41
C GLU A 454 -6.10 -43.12 7.08
N PRO A 455 -6.05 -43.20 8.43
CA PRO A 455 -5.84 -44.48 9.08
C PRO A 455 -7.00 -45.41 8.67
N ALA A 456 -6.65 -46.49 7.97
CA ALA A 456 -7.55 -47.52 7.48
C ALA A 456 -8.32 -48.24 8.60
#